data_AF-A0A0K9PG63-F1
#
_entry.id   AF-A0A0K9PG63-F1
#
_cell.length_a   1.000
_cell.length_b   1.000
_cell.length_c   1.000
_cell.angle_alpha   90.00
_cell.angle_beta   90.00
_cell.angle_gamma   90.00
#
_symmetry.space_group_name_H-M   'P 1'
#
loop_
_entity.id
_entity.type
_entity.pdbx_description
1 polymer ?
#
loop_
_entity_poly.entity_id
_entity_poly.type
_entity_poly.pdbx_seq_one_letter_code
_entity_poly.pdbx_strand_id
1 'polypeptide(L)'
;MLMTTMDNRTSPLLSERILYLLNENTELENELRNLEKSKLPLDDNIWRKIRDNFVSILLEDYASSVKLEVELFLWQLHYRKIVRFRVHVPCNIRLDGSTLPEAGESIIQSDRVGKMRDSFNFFLSEATDFYLKLLEKIRSKFQLPIGYILEYQFVSGNDKMSAQLKKVLFSCHQCLIYLGDLARYKLLYDMEPSGSQHEVASSYYTQANSIWPFSGNPHHQLAILSSYSDDMLNGVYRYFRSLAVEVPFSTARDNLIMLFEKI
;
A
#
# COMPACT_ATOMS: atom_id res chain seq x y z
N MET A 1 -7.27 -21.48 37.34
CA MET A 1 -7.39 -20.05 37.03
C MET A 1 -5.99 -19.45 37.10
N LEU A 2 -5.30 -19.38 35.97
CA LEU A 2 -3.97 -18.77 35.85
C LEU A 2 -4.09 -17.74 34.72
N MET A 3 -4.40 -16.49 35.09
CA MET A 3 -4.21 -15.35 34.19
C MET A 3 -2.72 -15.05 34.20
N THR A 4 -2.00 -15.56 33.21
CA THR A 4 -0.69 -15.02 32.85
C THR A 4 -0.91 -13.71 32.11
N THR A 5 -0.84 -12.61 32.86
CA THR A 5 -0.58 -11.29 32.29
C THR A 5 0.82 -11.34 31.68
N MET A 6 0.90 -11.52 30.35
CA MET A 6 2.17 -11.31 29.65
C MET A 6 2.50 -9.83 29.70
N ASP A 7 3.53 -9.52 30.49
CA ASP A 7 4.08 -8.19 30.69
C ASP A 7 4.67 -7.71 29.35
N ASN A 8 4.09 -6.67 28.78
CA ASN A 8 4.39 -6.17 27.43
C ASN A 8 5.65 -5.27 27.41
N ARG A 9 6.68 -5.66 28.18
CA ARG A 9 7.96 -4.92 28.26
C ARG A 9 8.89 -5.45 27.18
N THR A 10 9.08 -4.68 26.12
CA THR A 10 10.16 -4.87 25.15
C THR A 10 11.48 -4.99 25.93
N SER A 11 12.26 -6.06 25.71
CA SER A 11 13.52 -6.22 26.43
C SER A 11 14.49 -5.09 26.06
N PRO A 12 15.40 -4.68 26.97
CA PRO A 12 16.37 -3.61 26.67
C PRO A 12 17.18 -3.89 25.40
N LEU A 13 17.62 -5.15 25.23
CA LEU A 13 18.36 -5.62 24.05
C LEU A 13 17.53 -5.49 22.75
N LEU A 14 16.24 -5.83 22.81
CA LEU A 14 15.32 -5.70 21.67
C LEU A 14 15.08 -4.24 21.32
N SER A 15 14.99 -3.37 22.33
CA SER A 15 14.83 -1.92 22.14
C SER A 15 16.08 -1.29 21.51
N GLU A 16 17.27 -1.69 21.94
CA GLU A 16 18.56 -1.28 21.34
C GLU A 16 18.68 -1.74 19.89
N ARG A 17 18.25 -2.97 19.58
CA ARG A 17 18.26 -3.49 18.21
C ARG A 17 17.34 -2.70 17.28
N ILE A 18 16.11 -2.38 17.72
CA ILE A 18 15.16 -1.57 16.95
C ILE A 18 15.74 -0.18 16.70
N LEU A 19 16.31 0.46 17.72
CA LEU A 19 16.91 1.78 17.59
C LEU A 19 18.09 1.77 16.60
N TYR A 20 18.93 0.74 16.67
CA TYR A 20 20.03 0.55 15.73
C TYR A 20 19.53 0.46 14.28
N LEU A 21 18.52 -0.38 14.01
CA LEU A 21 17.96 -0.54 12.66
C LEU A 21 17.31 0.75 12.14
N LEU A 22 16.68 1.54 13.00
CA LEU A 22 16.13 2.85 12.63
C LEU A 22 17.22 3.88 12.30
N ASN A 23 18.31 3.90 13.08
CA ASN A 23 19.45 4.77 12.80
C ASN A 23 20.12 4.38 11.48
N GLU A 24 20.35 3.07 11.28
CA GLU A 24 20.88 2.53 10.02
C GLU A 24 19.98 2.93 8.83
N ASN A 25 18.65 2.80 8.96
CA ASN A 25 17.73 3.23 7.91
C ASN A 25 17.80 4.74 7.63
N THR A 26 17.99 5.56 8.66
CA THR A 26 18.13 7.02 8.50
C THR A 26 19.41 7.36 7.73
N GLU A 27 20.52 6.69 8.03
CA GLU A 27 21.80 6.86 7.33
C GLU A 27 21.69 6.42 5.86
N LEU A 28 21.12 5.24 5.61
CA LEU A 28 20.91 4.71 4.26
C LEU A 28 19.94 5.57 3.44
N GLU A 29 18.90 6.14 4.06
CA GLU A 29 18.02 7.10 3.37
C GLU A 29 18.75 8.38 2.99
N ASN A 30 19.62 8.89 3.86
CA ASN A 30 20.44 10.06 3.55
C ASN A 30 21.43 9.77 2.41
N GLU A 31 21.99 8.57 2.37
CA GLU A 31 22.84 8.10 1.28
C GLU A 31 22.06 8.07 -0.05
N LEU A 32 20.87 7.46 -0.09
CA LEU A 32 20.01 7.47 -1.29
C LEU A 32 19.70 8.88 -1.76
N ARG A 33 19.35 9.79 -0.84
CA ARG A 33 19.08 11.21 -1.17
C ARG A 33 20.32 11.91 -1.73
N ASN A 34 21.51 11.57 -1.27
CA ASN A 34 22.76 12.13 -1.78
C ASN A 34 23.12 11.58 -3.16
N LEU A 35 22.95 10.27 -3.38
CA LEU A 35 23.11 9.65 -4.70
C LEU A 35 22.17 10.29 -5.74
N GLU A 36 20.92 10.54 -5.35
CA GLU A 36 19.95 11.24 -6.19
C GLU A 36 20.38 12.66 -6.56
N LYS A 37 20.83 13.45 -5.59
CA LYS A 37 21.37 14.80 -5.83
C LYS A 37 22.56 14.77 -6.78
N SER A 38 23.40 13.74 -6.68
CA SER A 38 24.57 13.55 -7.54
C SER A 38 24.26 12.97 -8.93
N LYS A 39 22.99 12.67 -9.23
CA LYS A 39 22.52 12.02 -10.47
C LYS A 39 23.21 10.67 -10.75
N LEU A 40 23.69 10.00 -9.69
CA LEU A 40 24.22 8.66 -9.79
C LEU A 40 23.07 7.64 -9.88
N PRO A 41 23.30 6.46 -10.49
CA PRO A 41 22.33 5.37 -10.47
C PRO A 41 21.97 5.01 -9.03
N LEU A 42 20.67 4.89 -8.76
CA LEU A 42 20.17 4.44 -7.46
C LEU A 42 20.60 2.99 -7.23
N ASP A 43 21.26 2.74 -6.10
CA ASP A 43 21.61 1.38 -5.69
C ASP A 43 20.37 0.69 -5.11
N ASP A 44 19.84 -0.27 -5.87
CA ASP A 44 18.73 -1.11 -5.43
C ASP A 44 19.07 -1.94 -4.18
N ASN A 45 20.35 -2.20 -3.89
CA ASN A 45 20.76 -2.91 -2.68
C ASN A 45 20.52 -2.10 -1.42
N ILE A 46 20.80 -0.79 -1.45
CA ILE A 46 20.51 0.11 -0.32
C ILE A 46 19.00 0.14 -0.07
N TRP A 47 18.20 0.27 -1.14
CA TRP A 47 16.74 0.25 -1.03
C TRP A 47 16.22 -1.06 -0.43
N ARG A 48 16.73 -2.23 -0.88
CA ARG A 48 16.36 -3.54 -0.32
C ARG A 48 16.78 -3.65 1.15
N LYS A 49 17.95 -3.13 1.52
CA LYS A 49 18.45 -3.15 2.90
C LYS A 49 17.54 -2.36 3.85
N ILE A 50 17.13 -1.14 3.47
CA ILE A 50 16.16 -0.34 4.25
C ILE A 50 14.83 -1.09 4.40
N ARG A 51 14.33 -1.66 3.30
CA ARG A 51 13.09 -2.45 3.28
C ARG A 51 13.16 -3.63 4.25
N ASP A 52 14.24 -4.40 4.19
CA ASP A 52 14.41 -5.60 5.01
C ASP A 52 14.58 -5.25 6.48
N ASN A 53 15.26 -4.14 6.81
CA ASN A 53 15.35 -3.61 8.16
C ASN A 53 13.97 -3.25 8.74
N PHE A 54 13.08 -2.61 7.95
CA PHE A 54 11.70 -2.34 8.39
C PHE A 54 10.91 -3.63 8.63
N VAL A 55 11.09 -4.65 7.78
CA VAL A 55 10.45 -5.96 7.99
C VAL A 55 10.96 -6.62 9.27
N SER A 56 12.26 -6.55 9.56
CA SER A 56 12.83 -7.03 10.81
C SER A 56 12.18 -6.34 12.01
N ILE A 57 12.07 -5.01 12.02
CA ILE A 57 11.42 -4.28 13.12
C ILE A 57 9.95 -4.69 13.26
N LEU A 58 9.21 -4.77 12.15
CA LEU A 58 7.80 -5.15 12.13
C LEU A 58 7.56 -6.56 12.69
N LEU A 59 8.44 -7.51 12.35
CA LEU A 59 8.31 -8.88 12.79
C LEU A 59 8.93 -9.11 14.17
N GLU A 60 9.91 -8.35 14.64
CA GLU A 60 10.53 -8.57 15.95
C GLU A 60 9.64 -8.07 17.11
N ASP A 61 9.16 -6.83 17.05
CA ASP A 61 8.25 -6.26 18.04
C ASP A 61 7.10 -5.51 17.36
N TYR A 62 5.98 -6.21 17.25
CA TYR A 62 4.78 -5.67 16.65
C TYR A 62 4.21 -4.46 17.45
N ALA A 63 4.37 -4.44 18.78
CA ALA A 63 3.86 -3.32 19.57
C ALA A 63 4.66 -2.05 19.31
N SER A 64 5.99 -2.16 19.22
CA SER A 64 6.86 -1.04 18.86
C SER A 64 6.72 -0.62 17.41
N SER A 65 6.53 -1.55 16.47
CA SER A 65 6.39 -1.23 15.05
C SER A 65 5.18 -0.33 14.74
N VAL A 66 4.05 -0.56 15.44
CA VAL A 66 2.86 0.29 15.33
C VAL A 66 3.13 1.70 15.87
N LYS A 67 3.78 1.81 17.04
CA LYS A 67 4.11 3.12 17.64
C LYS A 67 5.08 3.93 16.77
N LEU A 68 5.97 3.23 16.07
CA LEU A 68 6.99 3.81 15.21
C LEU A 68 6.52 3.96 13.75
N GLU A 69 5.26 3.66 13.45
CA GLU A 69 4.67 3.76 12.11
C GLU A 69 5.49 3.04 11.01
N VAL A 70 6.13 1.93 11.36
CA VAL A 70 7.08 1.22 10.48
C VAL A 70 6.43 0.80 9.16
N GLU A 71 5.17 0.36 9.19
CA GLU A 71 4.43 -0.03 7.99
C GLU A 71 4.16 1.16 7.06
N LEU A 72 3.92 2.35 7.63
CA LEU A 72 3.74 3.57 6.85
C LEU A 72 5.06 3.96 6.17
N PHE A 73 6.18 3.95 6.90
CA PHE A 73 7.50 4.25 6.31
C PHE A 73 7.92 3.22 5.25
N LEU A 74 7.62 1.94 5.48
CA LEU A 74 7.85 0.87 4.51
C LEU A 74 7.05 1.10 3.22
N TRP A 75 5.79 1.50 3.32
CA TRP A 75 5.01 1.88 2.14
C TRP A 75 5.54 3.13 1.47
N GLN A 76 5.87 4.19 2.23
CA GLN A 76 6.46 5.41 1.68
C GLN A 76 7.77 5.14 0.91
N LEU A 77 8.59 4.18 1.36
CA LEU A 77 9.77 3.73 0.65
C LEU A 77 9.44 3.16 -0.75
N HIS A 78 8.38 2.37 -0.88
CA HIS A 78 7.90 1.86 -2.17
C HIS A 78 7.26 2.98 -3.00
N TYR A 79 6.37 3.77 -2.39
CA TYR A 79 5.64 4.85 -3.02
C TYR A 79 6.56 5.92 -3.63
N ARG A 80 7.66 6.27 -2.95
CA ARG A 80 8.69 7.17 -3.50
C ARG A 80 9.28 6.64 -4.81
N LYS A 81 9.52 5.33 -4.90
CA LYS A 81 10.02 4.68 -6.12
C LYS A 81 8.94 4.66 -7.21
N ILE A 82 7.67 4.41 -6.87
CA ILE A 82 6.52 4.55 -7.79
C ILE A 82 6.48 5.98 -8.37
N VAL A 83 6.47 7.01 -7.53
CA VAL A 83 6.41 8.42 -7.97
C VAL A 83 7.53 8.76 -8.96
N ARG A 84 8.74 8.22 -8.77
CA ARG A 84 9.85 8.42 -9.72
C ARG A 84 9.58 7.82 -11.10
N PHE A 85 9.04 6.62 -11.16
CA PHE A 85 8.63 6.02 -12.43
C PHE A 85 7.51 6.82 -13.10
N ARG A 86 6.53 7.30 -12.32
CA ARG A 86 5.37 8.05 -12.83
C ARG A 86 5.74 9.39 -13.49
N VAL A 87 6.90 9.97 -13.17
CA VAL A 87 7.40 11.19 -13.85
C VAL A 87 7.83 10.90 -15.30
N HIS A 88 8.27 9.68 -15.60
CA HIS A 88 8.87 9.32 -16.89
C HIS A 88 8.00 8.40 -17.73
N VAL A 89 7.08 7.66 -17.11
CA VAL A 89 6.14 6.78 -17.79
C VAL A 89 4.79 7.49 -17.87
N PRO A 90 4.22 7.73 -19.06
CA PRO A 90 2.89 8.34 -19.19
C PRO A 90 1.81 7.36 -18.73
N CYS A 91 0.79 7.89 -18.06
CA CYS A 91 -0.40 7.15 -17.65
C CYS A 91 -1.32 6.93 -18.86
N ASN A 92 -1.86 5.73 -19.02
CA ASN A 92 -2.73 5.39 -20.15
C ASN A 92 -4.21 5.68 -19.87
N ILE A 93 -4.61 5.80 -18.60
CA ILE A 93 -5.96 6.21 -18.20
C ILE A 93 -5.95 7.71 -17.93
N ARG A 94 -6.74 8.49 -18.69
CA ARG A 94 -6.92 9.93 -18.50
C ARG A 94 -8.19 10.21 -17.69
N LEU A 95 -8.04 10.92 -16.57
CA LEU A 95 -9.14 11.31 -15.67
C LEU A 95 -10.03 12.46 -16.21
N ASP A 96 -9.70 13.00 -17.40
CA ASP A 96 -10.30 14.21 -17.98
C ASP A 96 -10.87 14.05 -19.41
N GLY A 97 -10.90 12.83 -19.98
CA GLY A 97 -11.54 12.57 -21.28
C GLY A 97 -10.89 13.26 -22.50
N SER A 98 -9.74 13.94 -22.36
CA SER A 98 -9.06 14.55 -23.49
C SER A 98 -8.16 13.54 -24.22
N THR A 99 -8.07 13.57 -25.55
CA THR A 99 -7.12 12.75 -26.33
C THR A 99 -5.69 13.33 -26.24
N LEU A 100 -4.65 12.48 -26.27
CA LEU A 100 -3.28 12.94 -26.48
C LEU A 100 -3.21 13.66 -27.84
N PRO A 101 -2.50 14.80 -27.96
CA PRO A 101 -2.01 15.22 -29.27
C PRO A 101 -1.09 14.09 -29.77
N GLU A 102 -1.30 13.63 -30.99
CA GLU A 102 -0.35 12.78 -31.70
C GLU A 102 0.97 13.55 -31.83
N ALA A 103 1.85 13.40 -30.86
CA ALA A 103 3.21 13.93 -30.93
C ALA A 103 4.05 12.90 -31.67
N GLY A 104 4.62 13.31 -32.82
CA GLY A 104 5.66 12.55 -33.50
C GLY A 104 6.88 12.40 -32.59
N GLU A 105 6.91 11.35 -31.77
CA GLU A 105 8.04 11.02 -30.91
C GLU A 105 9.16 10.35 -31.72
N SER A 106 10.42 10.74 -31.44
CA SER A 106 11.58 10.08 -32.03
C SER A 106 11.68 8.63 -31.55
N ILE A 107 12.10 7.71 -32.44
CA ILE A 107 12.27 6.27 -32.15
C ILE A 107 13.12 6.02 -30.89
N ILE A 108 14.13 6.87 -30.64
CA ILE A 108 15.02 6.77 -29.47
C ILE A 108 14.29 7.10 -28.16
N GLN A 109 13.35 8.05 -28.19
CA GLN A 109 12.54 8.42 -27.04
C GLN A 109 11.53 7.32 -26.71
N SER A 110 10.93 6.72 -27.74
CA SER A 110 10.04 5.56 -27.61
C SER A 110 10.75 4.35 -26.96
N ASP A 111 11.99 4.01 -27.36
CA ASP A 111 12.76 2.91 -26.77
C ASP A 111 13.14 3.15 -25.29
N ARG A 112 13.49 4.38 -24.93
CA ARG A 112 13.78 4.74 -23.53
C ARG A 112 12.55 4.66 -22.64
N VAL A 113 11.41 5.13 -23.12
CA VAL A 113 10.12 5.04 -22.40
C VAL A 113 9.71 3.57 -22.24
N GLY A 114 9.90 2.74 -23.27
CA GLY A 114 9.67 1.30 -23.21
C GLY A 114 10.49 0.63 -22.10
N LYS A 115 11.81 0.86 -22.07
CA LYS A 115 12.70 0.31 -21.01
C LYS A 115 12.32 0.77 -19.61
N MET A 116 11.91 2.04 -19.45
CA MET A 116 11.43 2.55 -18.17
C MET A 116 10.10 1.93 -17.76
N ARG A 117 9.19 1.69 -18.72
CA ARG A 117 7.94 0.97 -18.51
C ARG A 117 8.19 -0.47 -18.04
N ASP A 118 9.09 -1.19 -18.71
CA ASP A 118 9.46 -2.57 -18.32
C ASP A 118 10.05 -2.61 -16.91
N SER A 119 10.97 -1.69 -16.61
CA SER A 119 11.58 -1.56 -15.28
C SER A 119 10.53 -1.23 -14.20
N PHE A 120 9.55 -0.39 -14.54
CA PHE A 120 8.45 -0.07 -13.63
C PHE A 120 7.54 -1.28 -13.39
N ASN A 121 7.18 -2.03 -14.45
CA ASN A 121 6.37 -3.23 -14.32
C ASN A 121 7.08 -4.30 -13.48
N PHE A 122 8.37 -4.50 -13.71
CA PHE A 122 9.20 -5.39 -12.91
C PHE A 122 9.18 -4.98 -11.43
N PHE A 123 9.36 -3.68 -11.14
CA PHE A 123 9.31 -3.18 -9.77
C PHE A 123 7.91 -3.36 -9.13
N LEU A 124 6.83 -3.08 -9.84
CA LEU A 124 5.47 -3.31 -9.34
C LEU A 124 5.25 -4.79 -9.00
N SER A 125 5.75 -5.70 -9.84
CA SER A 125 5.67 -7.13 -9.60
C SER A 125 6.53 -7.59 -8.42
N GLU A 126 7.77 -7.09 -8.29
CA GLU A 126 8.63 -7.33 -7.12
C GLU A 126 7.94 -6.85 -5.83
N ALA A 127 7.33 -5.66 -5.86
CA ALA A 127 6.60 -5.11 -4.73
C ALA A 127 5.34 -5.93 -4.37
N THR A 128 4.60 -6.40 -5.37
CA THR A 128 3.44 -7.28 -5.15
C THR A 128 3.86 -8.57 -4.47
N ASP A 129 4.89 -9.25 -4.98
CA ASP A 129 5.45 -10.46 -4.37
C ASP A 129 5.94 -10.21 -2.94
N PHE A 130 6.56 -9.06 -2.71
CA PHE A 130 7.02 -8.64 -1.39
C PHE A 130 5.85 -8.54 -0.39
N TYR A 131 4.77 -7.81 -0.73
CA TYR A 131 3.64 -7.64 0.18
C TYR A 131 2.83 -8.93 0.37
N LEU A 132 2.74 -9.79 -0.66
CA LEU A 132 2.15 -11.13 -0.51
C LEU A 132 2.93 -11.97 0.49
N LYS A 133 4.27 -12.04 0.36
CA LYS A 133 5.15 -12.75 1.29
C LYS A 133 5.11 -12.12 2.70
N LEU A 134 5.01 -10.80 2.81
CA LEU A 134 4.90 -10.13 4.10
C LEU A 134 3.59 -10.48 4.80
N LEU A 135 2.47 -10.48 4.06
CA LEU A 135 1.17 -10.91 4.55
C LEU A 135 1.23 -12.35 5.07
N GLU A 136 1.86 -13.27 4.34
CA GLU A 136 2.08 -14.66 4.77
C GLU A 136 2.94 -14.77 6.03
N LYS A 137 4.02 -13.99 6.13
CA LYS A 137 4.88 -13.94 7.32
C LYS A 137 4.13 -13.45 8.56
N ILE A 138 3.37 -12.37 8.43
CA ILE A 138 2.53 -11.83 9.51
C ILE A 138 1.53 -12.91 9.94
N ARG A 139 0.80 -13.50 9.00
CA ARG A 139 -0.18 -14.56 9.29
C ARG A 139 0.43 -15.76 10.01
N SER A 140 1.57 -16.25 9.52
CA SER A 140 2.26 -17.40 10.08
C SER A 140 2.77 -17.13 11.49
N LYS A 141 3.35 -15.95 11.72
CA LYS A 141 3.87 -15.55 13.05
C LYS A 141 2.75 -15.50 14.10
N PHE A 142 1.55 -15.09 13.70
CA PHE A 142 0.40 -14.94 14.61
C PHE A 142 -0.63 -16.08 14.51
N GLN A 143 -0.29 -17.18 13.82
CA GLN A 143 -1.11 -18.40 13.69
C GLN A 143 -2.55 -18.14 13.21
N LEU A 144 -2.72 -17.18 12.29
CA LEU A 144 -4.04 -16.89 11.71
C LEU A 144 -4.43 -17.98 10.70
N PRO A 145 -5.58 -18.66 10.87
CA PRO A 145 -6.07 -19.63 9.90
C PRO A 145 -6.20 -19.02 8.51
N ILE A 146 -5.99 -19.82 7.46
CA ILE A 146 -6.04 -19.33 6.07
C ILE A 146 -7.40 -18.74 5.71
N GLY A 147 -8.47 -19.37 6.20
CA GLY A 147 -9.84 -18.88 6.05
C GLY A 147 -10.16 -17.69 6.96
N TYR A 148 -9.40 -17.41 8.02
CA TYR A 148 -9.72 -16.30 8.92
C TYR A 148 -9.66 -15.00 8.15
N ILE A 149 -8.62 -14.66 7.40
CA ILE A 149 -8.60 -13.36 6.69
C ILE A 149 -9.62 -13.26 5.53
N LEU A 150 -9.89 -14.37 4.84
CA LEU A 150 -10.78 -14.39 3.66
C LEU A 150 -12.26 -14.49 4.03
N GLU A 151 -12.59 -15.13 5.16
CA GLU A 151 -13.95 -15.37 5.64
C GLU A 151 -14.31 -14.51 6.87
N TYR A 152 -13.33 -13.85 7.49
CA TYR A 152 -13.58 -12.95 8.61
C TYR A 152 -14.30 -11.70 8.10
N GLN A 153 -15.60 -11.77 8.22
CA GLN A 153 -16.44 -10.60 8.32
C GLN A 153 -16.31 -10.11 9.75
N PHE A 154 -15.79 -8.89 9.93
CA PHE A 154 -15.82 -8.24 11.24
C PHE A 154 -17.29 -8.06 11.66
N VAL A 155 -17.85 -9.03 12.37
CA VAL A 155 -19.20 -8.94 12.93
C VAL A 155 -19.10 -8.03 14.16
N SER A 156 -19.69 -6.83 14.05
CA SER A 156 -19.84 -5.90 15.16
C SER A 156 -20.52 -6.62 16.32
N GLY A 157 -19.73 -7.02 17.33
CA GLY A 157 -20.21 -7.81 18.47
C GLY A 157 -19.19 -8.75 19.10
N ASN A 158 -18.07 -9.06 18.42
CA ASN A 158 -17.04 -9.93 18.98
C ASN A 158 -16.01 -9.15 19.82
N ASP A 159 -16.46 -8.62 20.96
CA ASP A 159 -15.65 -7.86 21.94
C ASP A 159 -14.58 -8.72 22.66
N LYS A 160 -14.40 -9.97 22.20
CA LYS A 160 -13.43 -10.94 22.71
C LYS A 160 -12.08 -10.93 21.98
N MET A 161 -11.92 -10.10 20.94
CA MET A 161 -10.65 -10.03 20.22
C MET A 161 -9.57 -9.33 21.05
N SER A 162 -8.45 -10.02 21.25
CA SER A 162 -7.30 -9.46 21.95
C SER A 162 -6.77 -8.22 21.21
N ALA A 163 -6.22 -7.27 21.97
CA ALA A 163 -5.61 -6.07 21.39
C ALA A 163 -4.50 -6.41 20.38
N GLN A 164 -3.78 -7.51 20.62
CA GLN A 164 -2.76 -8.03 19.71
C GLN A 164 -3.36 -8.53 18.39
N LEU A 165 -4.51 -9.21 18.44
CA LEU A 165 -5.16 -9.70 17.24
C LEU A 165 -5.72 -8.55 16.38
N LYS A 166 -6.32 -7.52 17.01
CA LYS A 166 -6.79 -6.31 16.30
C LYS A 166 -5.66 -5.64 15.52
N LYS A 167 -4.53 -5.50 16.19
CA LYS A 167 -3.26 -5.03 15.66
C LYS A 167 -2.83 -5.83 14.41
N VAL A 168 -2.67 -7.14 14.53
CA VAL A 168 -2.29 -8.00 13.39
C VAL A 168 -3.26 -7.89 12.22
N LEU A 169 -4.57 -7.87 12.48
CA LEU A 169 -5.58 -7.65 11.43
C LEU A 169 -5.42 -6.29 10.74
N PHE A 170 -5.08 -5.24 11.49
CA PHE A 170 -4.80 -3.92 10.91
C PHE A 170 -3.59 -3.94 9.97
N SER A 171 -2.51 -4.67 10.31
CA SER A 171 -1.39 -4.85 9.37
C SER A 171 -1.76 -5.64 8.13
N CYS A 172 -2.58 -6.70 8.27
CA CYS A 172 -3.12 -7.42 7.12
C CYS A 172 -3.96 -6.50 6.23
N HIS A 173 -4.80 -5.66 6.83
CA HIS A 173 -5.56 -4.62 6.13
C HIS A 173 -4.64 -3.66 5.36
N GLN A 174 -3.57 -3.13 5.99
CA GLN A 174 -2.61 -2.24 5.32
C GLN A 174 -1.92 -2.93 4.13
N CYS A 175 -1.46 -4.18 4.32
CA CYS A 175 -0.86 -4.96 3.23
C CYS A 175 -1.83 -5.11 2.04
N LEU A 176 -3.12 -5.36 2.30
CA LEU A 176 -4.13 -5.49 1.26
C LEU A 176 -4.43 -4.16 0.56
N ILE A 177 -4.43 -3.03 1.28
CA ILE A 177 -4.50 -1.70 0.66
C ILE A 177 -3.33 -1.52 -0.31
N TYR A 178 -2.11 -1.83 0.12
CA TYR A 178 -0.90 -1.65 -0.71
C TYR A 178 -0.90 -2.59 -1.92
N LEU A 179 -1.35 -3.83 -1.77
CA LEU A 179 -1.54 -4.77 -2.88
C LEU A 179 -2.59 -4.24 -3.88
N GLY A 180 -3.69 -3.68 -3.38
CA GLY A 180 -4.70 -3.02 -4.21
C GLY A 180 -4.13 -1.81 -4.96
N ASP A 181 -3.28 -1.01 -4.32
CA ASP A 181 -2.63 0.13 -4.95
C ASP A 181 -1.64 -0.31 -6.04
N LEU A 182 -0.86 -1.36 -5.81
CA LEU A 182 0.06 -1.92 -6.81
C LEU A 182 -0.69 -2.43 -8.03
N ALA A 183 -1.79 -3.18 -7.85
CA ALA A 183 -2.67 -3.60 -8.93
C ALA A 183 -3.31 -2.40 -9.67
N ARG A 184 -3.73 -1.38 -8.92
CA ARG A 184 -4.26 -0.12 -9.50
C ARG A 184 -3.21 0.62 -10.33
N TYR A 185 -1.93 0.61 -9.94
CA TYR A 185 -0.85 1.17 -10.77
C TYR A 185 -0.60 0.32 -12.01
N LYS A 186 -0.63 -1.02 -11.92
CA LYS A 186 -0.55 -1.88 -13.11
C LYS A 186 -1.66 -1.57 -14.12
N LEU A 187 -2.88 -1.34 -13.63
CA LEU A 187 -4.03 -0.91 -14.43
C LEU A 187 -3.80 0.47 -15.10
N LEU A 188 -3.41 1.50 -14.33
CA LEU A 188 -3.22 2.87 -14.84
C LEU A 188 -2.20 2.97 -15.98
N TYR A 189 -1.20 2.10 -15.96
CA TYR A 189 -0.07 2.12 -16.89
C TYR A 189 -0.12 1.01 -17.94
N ASP A 190 -1.23 0.28 -18.05
CA ASP A 190 -1.45 -0.83 -19.01
C ASP A 190 -0.31 -1.86 -19.02
N MET A 191 0.12 -2.24 -17.81
CA MET A 191 1.24 -3.17 -17.62
C MET A 191 0.81 -4.63 -17.78
N GLU A 192 -0.49 -4.89 -17.67
CA GLU A 192 -1.16 -6.18 -17.75
C GLU A 192 -2.59 -5.96 -18.27
N PRO A 193 -3.31 -7.00 -18.75
CA PRO A 193 -4.67 -6.86 -19.27
C PRO A 193 -5.60 -6.11 -18.29
N SER A 194 -6.13 -4.98 -18.75
CA SER A 194 -6.85 -3.99 -17.92
C SER A 194 -8.05 -4.55 -17.15
N GLY A 195 -8.83 -5.45 -17.76
CA GLY A 195 -9.97 -6.10 -17.08
C GLY A 195 -9.56 -6.90 -15.84
N SER A 196 -8.45 -7.64 -15.92
CA SER A 196 -7.94 -8.46 -14.81
C SER A 196 -7.46 -7.60 -13.64
N GLN A 197 -6.71 -6.53 -13.92
CA GLN A 197 -6.12 -5.71 -12.85
C GLN A 197 -7.15 -4.86 -12.09
N HIS A 198 -8.23 -4.42 -12.75
CA HIS A 198 -9.34 -3.76 -12.06
C HIS A 198 -10.00 -4.70 -11.03
N GLU A 199 -10.30 -5.94 -11.42
CA GLU A 199 -10.87 -6.95 -10.54
C GLU A 199 -9.94 -7.32 -9.39
N VAL A 200 -8.64 -7.47 -9.66
CA VAL A 200 -7.61 -7.75 -8.65
C VAL A 200 -7.54 -6.61 -7.62
N ALA A 201 -7.44 -5.36 -8.07
CA ALA A 201 -7.41 -4.19 -7.17
C ALA A 201 -8.70 -4.11 -6.32
N SER A 202 -9.86 -4.26 -6.95
CA SER A 202 -11.16 -4.25 -6.27
C SER A 202 -11.28 -5.37 -5.22
N SER A 203 -10.78 -6.58 -5.54
CA SER A 203 -10.75 -7.71 -4.63
C SER A 203 -9.90 -7.42 -3.40
N TYR A 204 -8.70 -6.86 -3.56
CA TYR A 204 -7.85 -6.50 -2.43
C TYR A 204 -8.47 -5.43 -1.54
N TYR A 205 -9.04 -4.36 -2.10
CA TYR A 205 -9.71 -3.34 -1.29
C TYR A 205 -10.96 -3.89 -0.58
N THR A 206 -11.71 -4.77 -1.23
CA THR A 206 -12.87 -5.43 -0.62
C THR A 206 -12.45 -6.32 0.55
N GLN A 207 -11.38 -7.12 0.39
CA GLN A 207 -10.81 -7.92 1.47
C GLN A 207 -10.30 -7.03 2.61
N ALA A 208 -9.60 -5.94 2.30
CA ALA A 208 -9.13 -4.98 3.30
C ALA A 208 -10.31 -4.41 4.12
N ASN A 209 -11.43 -4.08 3.46
CA ASN A 209 -12.64 -3.60 4.11
C ASN A 209 -13.30 -4.66 5.01
N SER A 210 -13.32 -5.93 4.59
CA SER A 210 -13.89 -7.03 5.39
C SER A 210 -13.14 -7.25 6.70
N ILE A 211 -11.81 -7.12 6.68
CA ILE A 211 -10.94 -7.28 7.84
C ILE A 211 -11.04 -6.10 8.81
N TRP A 212 -11.11 -4.88 8.27
CA TRP A 212 -11.11 -3.65 9.07
C TRP A 212 -12.12 -2.63 8.54
N PRO A 213 -13.43 -2.83 8.82
CA PRO A 213 -14.51 -2.01 8.24
C PRO A 213 -14.59 -0.59 8.81
N PHE A 214 -13.81 -0.31 9.86
CA PHE A 214 -13.75 1.00 10.50
C PHE A 214 -13.01 2.03 9.66
N SER A 215 -12.14 1.58 8.74
CA SER A 215 -11.31 2.46 7.91
C SER A 215 -12.07 2.91 6.67
N GLY A 216 -12.06 4.22 6.41
CA GLY A 216 -12.64 4.80 5.21
C GLY A 216 -11.79 4.56 3.96
N ASN A 217 -10.52 4.20 4.11
CA ASN A 217 -9.56 4.12 3.01
C ASN A 217 -9.96 3.08 1.92
N PRO A 218 -10.35 1.83 2.24
CA PRO A 218 -10.84 0.89 1.21
C PRO A 218 -11.99 1.44 0.38
N HIS A 219 -12.97 2.09 1.03
CA HIS A 219 -14.10 2.71 0.35
C HIS A 219 -13.65 3.84 -0.58
N HIS A 220 -12.71 4.68 -0.13
CA HIS A 220 -12.11 5.72 -0.97
C HIS A 220 -11.42 5.14 -2.22
N GLN A 221 -10.61 4.09 -2.05
CA GLN A 221 -9.91 3.45 -3.18
C GLN A 221 -10.88 2.77 -4.15
N LEU A 222 -11.95 2.14 -3.67
CA LEU A 222 -13.01 1.58 -4.52
C LEU A 222 -13.77 2.68 -5.30
N ALA A 223 -13.95 3.86 -4.70
CA ALA A 223 -14.53 5.01 -5.40
C ALA A 223 -13.62 5.49 -6.55
N ILE A 224 -12.30 5.53 -6.32
CA ILE A 224 -11.32 5.83 -7.37
C ILE A 224 -11.42 4.81 -8.52
N LEU A 225 -11.51 3.52 -8.23
CA LEU A 225 -11.69 2.50 -9.28
C LEU A 225 -12.98 2.72 -10.07
N SER A 226 -14.08 3.06 -9.39
CA SER A 226 -15.37 3.36 -10.04
C SER A 226 -15.28 4.55 -11.01
N SER A 227 -14.40 5.53 -10.71
CA SER A 227 -14.15 6.66 -11.60
C SER A 227 -13.38 6.30 -12.88
N TYR A 228 -12.73 5.13 -12.94
CA TYR A 228 -12.05 4.66 -14.16
C TYR A 228 -13.02 4.00 -15.15
N SER A 229 -14.20 3.59 -14.69
CA SER A 229 -15.25 2.94 -15.50
C SER A 229 -16.51 3.80 -15.62
N ASP A 230 -16.41 5.10 -15.34
CA ASP A 230 -17.53 6.07 -15.37
C ASP A 230 -18.76 5.67 -14.53
N ASP A 231 -18.58 4.82 -13.51
CA ASP A 231 -19.64 4.40 -12.58
C ASP A 231 -19.80 5.43 -11.46
N MET A 232 -20.37 6.58 -11.82
CA MET A 232 -20.52 7.72 -10.92
C MET A 232 -21.38 7.40 -9.69
N LEU A 233 -22.46 6.63 -9.85
CA LEU A 233 -23.36 6.28 -8.75
C LEU A 233 -22.63 5.48 -7.67
N ASN A 234 -21.87 4.46 -8.08
CA ASN A 234 -21.04 3.69 -7.15
C ASN A 234 -19.90 4.56 -6.59
N GLY A 235 -19.29 5.43 -7.41
CA GLY A 235 -18.30 6.41 -6.94
C GLY A 235 -18.82 7.30 -5.79
N VAL A 236 -19.98 7.94 -5.95
CA VAL A 236 -20.64 8.75 -4.92
C VAL A 236 -20.93 7.92 -3.68
N TYR A 237 -21.55 6.74 -3.85
CA TYR A 237 -21.86 5.85 -2.75
C TYR A 237 -20.60 5.47 -1.94
N ARG A 238 -19.51 5.13 -2.63
CA ARG A 238 -18.25 4.72 -2.00
C ARG A 238 -17.55 5.88 -1.30
N TYR A 239 -17.50 7.08 -1.88
CA TYR A 239 -16.98 8.25 -1.17
C TYR A 239 -17.80 8.60 0.07
N PHE A 240 -19.13 8.52 -0.01
CA PHE A 240 -19.98 8.72 1.17
C PHE A 240 -19.68 7.68 2.26
N ARG A 241 -19.59 6.39 1.88
CA ARG A 241 -19.20 5.32 2.81
C ARG A 241 -17.83 5.54 3.43
N SER A 242 -16.87 6.09 2.69
CA SER A 242 -15.54 6.43 3.20
C SER A 242 -15.56 7.50 4.30
N LEU A 243 -16.57 8.38 4.29
CA LEU A 243 -16.77 9.42 5.30
C LEU A 243 -17.64 8.97 6.47
N ALA A 244 -18.51 7.98 6.26
CA ALA A 244 -19.52 7.52 7.22
C ALA A 244 -19.09 6.31 8.08
N VAL A 245 -17.79 6.06 8.21
CA VAL A 245 -17.20 5.01 9.07
C VAL A 245 -16.52 5.63 10.29
N GLU A 246 -16.10 4.78 11.24
CA GLU A 246 -15.48 5.22 12.51
C GLU A 246 -14.17 5.99 12.31
N VAL A 247 -13.37 5.62 11.32
CA VAL A 247 -12.14 6.33 10.92
C VAL A 247 -12.30 6.83 9.48
N PRO A 248 -12.89 8.03 9.28
CA PRO A 248 -13.12 8.60 7.96
C PRO A 248 -11.83 8.85 7.18
N PHE A 249 -11.89 8.72 5.86
CA PHE A 249 -10.80 9.17 4.98
C PHE A 249 -11.10 10.57 4.44
N SER A 250 -10.49 11.60 5.02
CA SER A 250 -10.85 13.01 4.78
C SER A 250 -10.81 13.43 3.31
N THR A 251 -9.86 12.89 2.52
CA THR A 251 -9.74 13.17 1.08
C THR A 251 -10.99 12.79 0.28
N ALA A 252 -11.81 11.86 0.78
CA ALA A 252 -13.08 11.50 0.14
C ALA A 252 -14.04 12.69 0.02
N ARG A 253 -13.98 13.67 0.92
CA ARG A 253 -14.81 14.87 0.87
C ARG A 253 -14.50 15.71 -0.36
N ASP A 254 -13.23 16.01 -0.57
CA ASP A 254 -12.80 16.86 -1.69
C ASP A 254 -13.03 16.14 -3.03
N ASN A 255 -12.77 14.83 -3.07
CA ASN A 255 -13.08 14.02 -4.26
C ASN A 255 -14.58 13.93 -4.56
N LEU A 256 -15.43 13.89 -3.52
CA LEU A 256 -16.88 13.92 -3.70
C LEU A 256 -17.36 15.28 -4.22
N ILE A 257 -16.80 16.38 -3.74
CA ILE A 257 -17.09 17.73 -4.26
C ILE A 257 -16.73 17.79 -5.75
N MET A 258 -15.51 17.39 -6.11
CA MET A 258 -15.07 17.37 -7.52
C MET A 258 -15.95 16.45 -8.39
N LEU A 259 -16.46 15.34 -7.85
CA LEU A 259 -17.36 14.44 -8.57
C LEU A 259 -18.71 15.10 -8.85
N PHE A 260 -19.27 15.86 -7.90
CA PHE A 260 -20.52 16.61 -8.11
C PHE A 260 -20.35 17.81 -9.03
N GLU A 261 -19.19 18.46 -9.06
CA GLU A 261 -18.88 19.56 -9.99
C GLU A 261 -18.79 19.10 -11.46
N LYS A 262 -18.59 17.81 -11.70
CA LYS A 262 -18.57 17.21 -13.05
C LYS A 262 -19.97 16.92 -13.61
N ILE A 263 -21.02 16.98 -12.77
CA ILE A 263 -22.43 16.73 -13.15
C ILE A 263 -23.07 18.05 -13.62
#